data_AF-A0A0B4VBB3-F1
#
_entry.id   AF-A0A0B4VBB3-F1
#
_cell.length_a   1.000
_cell.length_b   1.000
_cell.length_c   1.000
_cell.angle_alpha   90.00
_cell.angle_beta   90.00
_cell.angle_gamma   90.00
#
_symmetry.space_group_name_H-M   'P 1'
#
loop_
_entity.id
_entity.type
_entity.pdbx_description
1 polymer ?
#
loop_
_entity_poly.entity_id
_entity_poly.type
_entity_poly.pdbx_seq_one_letter_code
_entity_poly.pdbx_strand_id
1 'polypeptide(L)'
;LGSEHPLNHTQIIELSSAVSRAVLLSYPNIIDRYTAAATEYTVIDALFHSPTFRHIVSFGLHNQQENLGHIRYTNEYEINNNREDEFSLVSEVSYDDIKNSNAQQVPLIAFNEAREDRAGTPIVNMGVAPSLFSGRYSWWQEALIHEIVHHVTGSSDTHEENNQGPTEILAQMVAAELHWTIPTFKGYSDPARVEAIQERDFHSLLEMFQRHG
;
A
#
# COMPACT_ATOMS: atom_id res chain seq x y z
N LEU A 1 -13.99 1.90 -20.55
CA LEU A 1 -13.05 3.03 -20.55
C LEU A 1 -11.59 2.57 -20.62
N GLY A 2 -10.96 2.09 -19.54
CA GLY A 2 -9.54 1.67 -19.60
C GLY A 2 -9.23 0.54 -20.61
N SER A 3 -10.16 -0.41 -20.76
CA SER A 3 -10.04 -1.52 -21.73
C SER A 3 -10.20 -1.11 -23.20
N GLU A 4 -10.69 0.10 -23.48
CA GLU A 4 -10.85 0.63 -24.85
C GLU A 4 -9.50 1.11 -25.43
N HIS A 5 -8.52 1.37 -24.56
CA HIS A 5 -7.16 1.80 -24.93
C HIS A 5 -6.12 0.88 -24.26
N PRO A 6 -6.07 -0.42 -24.58
CA PRO A 6 -5.18 -1.35 -23.89
C PRO A 6 -3.70 -0.96 -24.04
N LEU A 7 -2.94 -1.09 -22.95
CA LEU A 7 -1.49 -0.87 -22.98
C LEU A 7 -0.83 -1.93 -23.87
N ASN A 8 -0.01 -1.48 -24.80
CA ASN A 8 0.84 -2.37 -25.59
C ASN A 8 2.10 -2.77 -24.80
N HIS A 9 2.84 -3.76 -25.32
CA HIS A 9 4.02 -4.29 -24.65
C HIS A 9 5.10 -3.22 -24.39
N THR A 10 5.35 -2.32 -25.34
CA THR A 10 6.32 -1.23 -25.17
C THR A 10 5.91 -0.31 -24.02
N GLN A 11 4.63 0.09 -23.96
CA GLN A 11 4.10 0.92 -22.87
C GLN A 11 4.23 0.23 -21.51
N ILE A 12 3.97 -1.08 -21.43
CA ILE A 12 4.15 -1.86 -20.20
C ILE A 12 5.63 -1.83 -19.74
N ILE A 13 6.58 -2.00 -20.66
CA ILE A 13 8.02 -1.97 -20.35
C ILE A 13 8.48 -0.57 -19.92
N GLU A 14 8.00 0.48 -20.58
CA GLU A 14 8.28 1.87 -20.24
C GLU A 14 7.74 2.23 -18.85
N LEU A 15 6.50 1.83 -18.55
CA LEU A 15 5.87 2.00 -17.25
C LEU A 15 6.59 1.22 -16.16
N SER A 16 6.95 -0.04 -16.39
CA SER A 16 7.75 -0.82 -15.45
C SER A 16 9.08 -0.13 -15.13
N SER A 17 9.77 0.37 -16.16
CA SER A 17 11.02 1.14 -15.97
C SER A 17 10.78 2.46 -15.19
N ALA A 18 9.62 3.09 -15.40
CA ALA A 18 9.24 4.30 -14.67
C ALA A 18 8.93 3.99 -13.20
N VAL A 19 8.24 2.88 -12.90
CA VAL A 19 7.99 2.39 -11.54
C VAL A 19 9.31 2.12 -10.81
N SER A 20 10.27 1.42 -11.44
CA SER A 20 11.59 1.19 -10.84
C SER A 20 12.31 2.50 -10.49
N ARG A 21 12.28 3.49 -11.39
CA ARG A 21 12.82 4.84 -11.10
C ARG A 21 12.05 5.53 -9.99
N ALA A 22 10.73 5.32 -9.93
CA ALA A 22 9.87 5.95 -8.95
C ALA A 22 10.16 5.46 -7.53
N VAL A 23 10.31 4.14 -7.38
CA VAL A 23 10.74 3.48 -6.14
C VAL A 23 12.16 3.90 -5.76
N LEU A 24 13.11 3.92 -6.70
CA LEU A 24 14.48 4.38 -6.42
C LEU A 24 14.54 5.81 -5.86
N LEU A 25 13.78 6.73 -6.46
CA LEU A 25 13.69 8.12 -5.99
C LEU A 25 12.97 8.25 -4.63
N SER A 26 12.24 7.21 -4.23
CA SER A 26 11.54 7.13 -2.94
C SER A 26 12.41 6.54 -1.82
N TYR A 27 13.60 6.01 -2.12
CA TYR A 27 14.50 5.39 -1.13
C TYR A 27 14.76 6.23 0.13
N PRO A 28 14.91 7.57 0.07
CA PRO A 28 15.10 8.37 1.27
C PRO A 28 13.93 8.32 2.25
N ASN A 29 12.73 7.93 1.80
CA ASN A 29 11.49 7.91 2.57
C ASN A 29 10.93 6.50 2.77
N ILE A 30 11.64 5.46 2.32
CA ILE A 30 11.31 4.05 2.54
C ILE A 30 12.28 3.50 3.57
N ILE A 31 11.76 2.81 4.59
CA ILE A 31 12.55 2.44 5.78
C ILE A 31 13.71 1.50 5.47
N ASP A 32 13.53 0.56 4.53
CA ASP A 32 14.52 -0.45 4.19
C ASP A 32 14.45 -0.90 2.72
N ARG A 33 15.54 -1.51 2.27
CA ARG A 33 15.65 -2.06 0.90
C ARG A 33 14.63 -3.18 0.65
N TYR A 34 14.23 -3.88 1.70
CA TYR A 34 13.28 -4.97 1.61
C TYR A 34 11.89 -4.45 1.21
N THR A 35 11.40 -3.43 1.91
CA THR A 35 10.13 -2.76 1.62
C THR A 35 10.16 -2.12 0.23
N ALA A 36 11.27 -1.47 -0.13
CA ALA A 36 11.43 -0.91 -1.48
C ALA A 36 11.30 -1.99 -2.57
N ALA A 37 11.98 -3.13 -2.40
CA ALA A 37 11.90 -4.25 -3.34
C ALA A 37 10.51 -4.89 -3.36
N ALA A 38 9.84 -5.01 -2.20
CA ALA A 38 8.47 -5.52 -2.11
C ALA A 38 7.48 -4.62 -2.85
N THR A 39 7.61 -3.30 -2.71
CA THR A 39 6.82 -2.30 -3.44
C THR A 39 7.05 -2.43 -4.94
N GLU A 40 8.30 -2.39 -5.39
CA GLU A 40 8.65 -2.50 -6.81
C GLU A 40 8.12 -3.81 -7.41
N TYR A 41 8.39 -4.94 -6.74
CA TYR A 41 7.93 -6.26 -7.19
C TYR A 41 6.41 -6.30 -7.32
N THR A 42 5.68 -5.83 -6.32
CA THR A 42 4.21 -5.88 -6.30
C THR A 42 3.60 -5.10 -7.46
N VAL A 43 4.07 -3.87 -7.70
CA VAL A 43 3.51 -3.01 -8.74
C VAL A 43 3.87 -3.53 -10.13
N ILE A 44 5.13 -3.98 -10.33
CA ILE A 44 5.56 -4.54 -11.61
C ILE A 44 4.83 -5.86 -11.89
N ASP A 45 4.72 -6.75 -10.90
CA ASP A 45 4.01 -8.02 -11.05
C ASP A 45 2.53 -7.79 -11.44
N ALA A 46 1.85 -6.87 -10.78
CA ALA A 46 0.49 -6.48 -11.15
C ALA A 46 0.42 -5.92 -12.58
N LEU A 47 1.37 -5.07 -13.00
CA LEU A 47 1.39 -4.51 -14.35
C LEU A 47 1.53 -5.60 -15.43
N PHE A 48 2.38 -6.60 -15.19
CA PHE A 48 2.60 -7.68 -16.15
C PHE A 48 1.53 -8.77 -16.11
N HIS A 49 0.95 -9.06 -14.95
CA HIS A 49 0.14 -10.26 -14.76
C HIS A 49 -1.33 -10.02 -14.44
N SER A 50 -1.74 -8.78 -14.11
CA SER A 50 -3.15 -8.42 -13.91
C SER A 50 -3.72 -7.61 -15.09
N PRO A 51 -4.60 -8.21 -15.93
CA PRO A 51 -5.40 -7.45 -16.89
C PRO A 51 -6.18 -6.29 -16.26
N THR A 52 -6.76 -6.50 -15.08
CA THR A 52 -7.50 -5.44 -14.37
C THR A 52 -6.60 -4.27 -14.04
N PHE A 53 -5.41 -4.51 -13.47
CA PHE A 53 -4.47 -3.44 -13.15
C PHE A 53 -4.01 -2.68 -14.40
N ARG A 54 -3.78 -3.36 -15.53
CA ARG A 54 -3.47 -2.67 -16.80
C ARG A 54 -4.61 -1.79 -17.29
N HIS A 55 -5.86 -2.20 -17.12
CA HIS A 55 -7.01 -1.37 -17.47
C HIS A 55 -7.14 -0.15 -16.57
N ILE A 56 -6.87 -0.30 -15.26
CA ILE A 56 -6.85 0.79 -14.28
C ILE A 56 -5.76 1.81 -14.66
N VAL A 57 -4.54 1.35 -14.92
CA VAL A 57 -3.42 2.23 -15.34
C VAL A 57 -3.72 2.91 -16.68
N SER A 58 -4.26 2.18 -17.66
CA SER A 58 -4.65 2.77 -18.94
C SER A 58 -5.74 3.83 -18.77
N PHE A 59 -6.72 3.57 -17.91
CA PHE A 59 -7.76 4.54 -17.61
C PHE A 59 -7.13 5.86 -17.13
N GLY A 60 -6.20 5.81 -16.17
CA GLY A 60 -5.59 7.03 -15.64
C GLY A 60 -4.86 7.86 -16.70
N LEU A 61 -4.06 7.19 -17.55
CA LEU A 61 -3.32 7.84 -18.63
C LEU A 61 -4.21 8.57 -19.65
N HIS A 62 -5.44 8.10 -19.86
CA HIS A 62 -6.36 8.67 -20.85
C HIS A 62 -7.45 9.56 -20.25
N ASN A 63 -7.53 9.67 -18.91
CA ASN A 63 -8.61 10.39 -18.22
C ASN A 63 -8.08 11.43 -17.21
N GLN A 64 -6.90 12.00 -17.49
CA GLN A 64 -6.28 13.07 -16.69
C GLN A 64 -6.07 12.71 -15.21
N GLN A 65 -5.87 11.43 -14.91
CA GLN A 65 -5.47 10.98 -13.57
C GLN A 65 -3.95 10.78 -13.52
N GLU A 66 -3.46 10.41 -12.35
CA GLU A 66 -2.03 10.27 -12.13
C GLU A 66 -1.41 9.15 -12.96
N ASN A 67 -0.17 9.40 -13.37
CA ASN A 67 0.64 8.39 -14.05
C ASN A 67 1.31 7.51 -13.00
N LEU A 68 1.12 6.19 -13.11
CA LEU A 68 1.76 5.19 -12.24
C LEU A 68 3.27 5.43 -12.02
N GLY A 69 3.99 5.86 -13.06
CA GLY A 69 5.43 6.13 -13.01
C GLY A 69 5.82 7.42 -12.26
N HIS A 70 4.85 8.24 -11.85
CA HIS A 70 5.08 9.48 -11.09
C HIS A 70 4.83 9.30 -9.58
N ILE A 71 4.11 8.25 -9.18
CA ILE A 71 3.79 7.95 -7.79
C ILE A 71 5.07 7.67 -6.99
N ARG A 72 5.25 8.41 -5.89
CA ARG A 72 6.31 8.19 -4.89
C ARG A 72 5.77 7.37 -3.73
N TYR A 73 6.68 6.77 -2.97
CA TYR A 73 6.32 5.88 -1.87
C TYR A 73 6.98 6.34 -0.58
N THR A 74 6.25 6.27 0.53
CA THR A 74 6.75 6.62 1.85
C THR A 74 6.35 5.56 2.89
N ASN A 75 7.13 5.46 3.98
CA ASN A 75 6.76 4.73 5.19
C ASN A 75 6.72 5.69 6.38
N GLU A 76 5.72 6.56 6.40
CA GLU A 76 5.47 7.50 7.50
C GLU A 76 4.61 6.84 8.57
N TYR A 77 5.07 7.01 9.80
CA TYR A 77 4.42 6.55 11.01
C TYR A 77 4.24 7.73 11.97
N GLU A 78 3.24 7.63 12.82
CA GLU A 78 3.03 8.53 13.95
C GLU A 78 2.96 7.78 15.27
N ILE A 79 3.03 8.54 16.37
CA ILE A 79 2.73 8.00 17.69
C ILE A 79 1.25 7.67 17.73
N ASN A 80 0.93 6.46 18.18
CA ASN A 80 -0.44 6.08 18.47
C ASN A 80 -1.01 7.01 19.56
N ASN A 81 -2.14 7.66 19.29
CA ASN A 81 -2.82 8.56 20.24
C ASN A 81 -3.01 7.94 21.63
N ASN A 82 -3.18 6.62 21.71
CA ASN A 82 -3.32 5.90 22.99
C ASN A 82 -2.01 5.81 23.80
N ARG A 83 -0.88 6.24 23.23
CA ARG A 83 0.48 6.16 23.79
C ARG A 83 1.21 7.51 23.78
N GLU A 84 0.51 8.62 23.51
CA GLU A 84 1.07 9.99 23.53
C GLU A 84 1.59 10.41 24.91
N ASP A 85 1.04 9.84 25.99
CA ASP A 85 1.54 10.07 27.35
C ASP A 85 2.92 9.42 27.60
N GLU A 86 3.32 8.47 26.76
CA GLU A 86 4.57 7.70 26.88
C GLU A 86 5.63 8.12 25.87
N PHE A 87 5.23 8.46 24.64
CA PHE A 87 6.12 8.81 23.55
C PHE A 87 5.69 10.13 22.91
N SER A 88 6.65 11.03 22.70
CA SER A 88 6.43 12.30 21.99
C SER A 88 6.94 12.26 20.56
N LEU A 89 7.92 11.40 20.27
CA LEU A 89 8.55 11.30 18.95
C LEU A 89 8.69 9.83 18.51
N VAL A 90 8.49 9.57 17.22
CA VAL A 90 8.69 8.23 16.62
C VAL A 90 10.07 7.66 16.93
N SER A 91 11.10 8.52 16.98
CA SER A 91 12.48 8.13 17.28
C SER A 91 12.71 7.63 18.71
N GLU A 92 11.76 7.83 19.63
CA GLU A 92 11.85 7.37 21.02
C GLU A 92 11.41 5.91 21.18
N VAL A 93 10.64 5.39 20.21
CA VAL A 93 10.11 4.03 20.26
C VAL A 93 11.20 3.02 19.93
N SER A 94 11.42 2.09 20.85
CA SER A 94 12.36 0.97 20.68
C SER A 94 11.66 -0.29 20.16
N TYR A 95 12.47 -1.27 19.72
CA TYR A 95 11.95 -2.59 19.38
C TYR A 95 11.24 -3.27 20.56
N ASP A 96 11.76 -3.11 21.78
CA ASP A 96 11.15 -3.74 22.96
C ASP A 96 9.78 -3.13 23.28
N ASP A 97 9.57 -1.84 23.02
CA ASP A 97 8.26 -1.20 23.21
C ASP A 97 7.20 -1.80 22.27
N ILE A 98 7.58 -2.07 21.02
CA ILE A 98 6.70 -2.70 20.04
C ILE A 98 6.50 -4.18 20.38
N LYS A 99 7.57 -4.91 20.66
CA LYS A 99 7.55 -6.34 21.00
C LYS A 99 6.71 -6.65 22.24
N ASN A 100 6.75 -5.77 23.24
CA ASN A 100 5.99 -5.93 24.48
C ASN A 100 4.55 -5.37 24.38
N SER A 101 4.13 -4.88 23.20
CA SER A 101 2.79 -4.38 22.93
C SER A 101 1.92 -5.42 22.17
N ASN A 102 0.79 -4.96 21.64
CA ASN A 102 -0.10 -5.70 20.75
C ASN A 102 -0.67 -4.75 19.68
N ALA A 103 -1.43 -5.26 18.73
CA ALA A 103 -1.95 -4.44 17.62
C ALA A 103 -2.82 -3.26 18.05
N GLN A 104 -3.52 -3.36 19.18
CA GLN A 104 -4.40 -2.28 19.68
C GLN A 104 -3.64 -1.22 20.48
N GLN A 105 -2.44 -1.54 20.96
CA GLN A 105 -1.63 -0.71 21.86
C GLN A 105 -0.21 -0.45 21.33
N VAL A 106 0.04 -0.78 20.06
CA VAL A 106 1.33 -0.55 19.41
C VAL A 106 1.64 0.95 19.45
N PRO A 107 2.87 1.36 19.83
CA PRO A 107 3.21 2.77 19.97
C PRO A 107 3.30 3.52 18.64
N LEU A 108 3.43 2.82 17.51
CA LEU A 108 3.52 3.40 16.17
C LEU A 108 2.41 2.88 15.27
N ILE A 109 1.74 3.79 14.56
CA ILE A 109 0.74 3.46 13.54
C ILE A 109 1.13 4.09 12.19
N ALA A 110 0.90 3.34 11.11
CA ALA A 110 1.07 3.84 9.75
C ALA A 110 -0.24 4.42 9.24
N PHE A 111 -0.15 5.49 8.46
CA PHE A 111 -1.26 5.97 7.65
C PHE A 111 -1.18 5.35 6.26
N ASN A 112 -2.04 4.39 5.95
CA ASN A 112 -2.12 3.93 4.57
C ASN A 112 -2.99 4.94 3.81
N GLU A 113 -2.39 5.68 2.87
CA GLU A 113 -3.09 6.73 2.13
C GLU A 113 -2.46 7.07 0.78
N ALA A 114 -3.32 7.56 -0.12
CA ALA A 114 -2.97 8.25 -1.34
C ALA A 114 -3.13 9.77 -1.16
N ARG A 115 -2.02 10.51 -1.19
CA ARG A 115 -2.01 11.98 -1.05
C ARG A 115 -1.11 12.64 -2.09
N GLU A 116 -1.15 13.96 -2.16
CA GLU A 116 -0.16 14.76 -2.91
C GLU A 116 0.74 15.55 -1.96
N ASP A 117 2.00 15.75 -2.34
CA ASP A 117 2.85 16.73 -1.65
C ASP A 117 2.53 18.17 -2.06
N ARG A 118 3.25 19.13 -1.46
CA ARG A 118 3.06 20.57 -1.76
C ARG A 118 3.34 20.95 -3.23
N ALA A 119 4.08 20.12 -3.96
CA ALA A 119 4.39 20.34 -5.37
C ALA A 119 3.40 19.63 -6.31
N GLY A 120 2.39 18.94 -5.77
CA GLY A 120 1.46 18.12 -6.54
C GLY A 120 2.04 16.76 -6.95
N THR A 121 3.10 16.29 -6.29
CA THR A 121 3.64 14.95 -6.55
C THR A 121 2.75 13.92 -5.86
N PRO A 122 2.21 12.92 -6.57
CA PRO A 122 1.44 11.86 -5.93
C PRO A 122 2.34 10.97 -5.05
N ILE A 123 1.87 10.72 -3.83
CA ILE A 123 2.52 9.88 -2.82
C ILE A 123 1.54 8.81 -2.36
N VAL A 124 2.03 7.58 -2.30
CA VAL A 124 1.42 6.49 -1.51
C VAL A 124 2.23 6.31 -0.23
N ASN A 125 1.60 6.59 0.91
CA ASN A 125 2.13 6.17 2.19
C ASN A 125 1.58 4.79 2.52
N MET A 126 2.45 3.87 2.88
CA MET A 126 2.06 2.51 3.24
C MET A 126 2.93 2.04 4.40
N GLY A 127 2.35 1.28 5.33
CA GLY A 127 3.11 0.57 6.34
C GLY A 127 4.22 -0.31 5.74
N VAL A 128 5.24 -0.62 6.54
CA VAL A 128 6.38 -1.43 6.10
C VAL A 128 5.97 -2.81 5.60
N ALA A 129 6.74 -3.37 4.66
CA ALA A 129 6.41 -4.69 4.13
C ALA A 129 6.65 -5.79 5.17
N PRO A 130 5.68 -6.71 5.39
CA PRO A 130 5.92 -7.92 6.15
C PRO A 130 6.83 -8.88 5.36
N SER A 131 7.32 -9.91 6.02
CA SER A 131 8.05 -11.02 5.43
C SER A 131 7.27 -11.68 4.30
N LEU A 132 7.98 -12.04 3.23
CA LEU A 132 7.44 -12.72 2.05
C LEU A 132 6.89 -14.11 2.35
N PHE A 133 7.25 -14.68 3.50
CA PHE A 133 6.76 -15.97 3.99
C PHE A 133 5.59 -15.82 4.96
N SER A 134 5.21 -14.58 5.32
CA SER A 134 4.06 -14.34 6.17
C SER A 134 2.77 -14.51 5.37
N GLY A 135 1.71 -15.02 6.01
CA GLY A 135 0.37 -15.00 5.43
C GLY A 135 -0.22 -13.58 5.26
N ARG A 136 0.51 -12.53 5.67
CA ARG A 136 0.12 -11.12 5.59
C ARG A 136 0.65 -10.45 4.33
N TYR A 137 1.66 -11.03 3.68
CA TYR A 137 2.33 -10.42 2.53
C TYR A 137 1.35 -10.12 1.40
N SER A 138 0.57 -11.11 0.96
CA SER A 138 -0.44 -10.93 -0.08
C SER A 138 -1.48 -9.84 0.24
N TRP A 139 -1.83 -9.67 1.52
CA TRP A 139 -2.78 -8.63 1.91
C TRP A 139 -2.13 -7.24 2.00
N TRP A 140 -0.85 -7.17 2.37
CA TRP A 140 -0.08 -5.92 2.24
C TRP A 140 0.07 -5.51 0.77
N GLN A 141 0.29 -6.47 -0.13
CA GLN A 141 0.38 -6.22 -1.57
C GLN A 141 -0.94 -5.67 -2.13
N GLU A 142 -2.07 -6.25 -1.73
CA GLU A 142 -3.39 -5.78 -2.13
C GLU A 142 -3.65 -4.35 -1.63
N ALA A 143 -3.32 -4.03 -0.37
CA ALA A 143 -3.46 -2.68 0.16
C ALA A 143 -2.54 -1.66 -0.54
N LEU A 144 -1.33 -2.05 -0.94
CA LEU A 144 -0.49 -1.18 -1.78
C LEU A 144 -1.16 -0.89 -3.14
N ILE A 145 -1.76 -1.89 -3.77
CA ILE A 145 -2.53 -1.69 -5.01
C ILE A 145 -3.74 -0.78 -4.76
N HIS A 146 -4.44 -0.95 -3.63
CA HIS A 146 -5.55 -0.09 -3.22
C HIS A 146 -5.17 1.40 -3.25
N GLU A 147 -4.09 1.77 -2.57
CA GLU A 147 -3.63 3.17 -2.55
C GLU A 147 -3.20 3.69 -3.92
N ILE A 148 -2.63 2.84 -4.76
CA ILE A 148 -2.30 3.21 -6.14
C ILE A 148 -3.57 3.47 -6.96
N VAL A 149 -4.61 2.66 -6.78
CA VAL A 149 -5.89 2.80 -7.50
C VAL A 149 -6.54 4.16 -7.23
N HIS A 150 -6.45 4.69 -6.00
CA HIS A 150 -6.89 6.06 -5.71
C HIS A 150 -6.26 7.07 -6.66
N HIS A 151 -4.93 7.08 -6.80
CA HIS A 151 -4.22 8.01 -7.67
C HIS A 151 -4.56 7.83 -9.15
N VAL A 152 -4.56 6.59 -9.64
CA VAL A 152 -4.68 6.35 -11.08
C VAL A 152 -6.13 6.35 -11.59
N THR A 153 -7.12 6.32 -10.70
CA THR A 153 -8.54 6.37 -11.10
C THR A 153 -9.31 7.56 -10.54
N GLY A 154 -8.82 8.21 -9.48
CA GLY A 154 -9.57 9.21 -8.73
C GLY A 154 -10.73 8.62 -7.93
N SER A 155 -10.78 7.30 -7.75
CA SER A 155 -11.81 6.65 -6.92
C SER A 155 -11.64 7.00 -5.46
N SER A 156 -12.74 6.93 -4.71
CA SER A 156 -12.76 7.15 -3.26
C SER A 156 -13.33 5.93 -2.56
N ASP A 157 -12.98 5.79 -1.29
CA ASP A 157 -13.53 4.75 -0.43
C ASP A 157 -14.96 5.09 0.00
N THR A 158 -15.58 4.10 0.64
CA THR A 158 -16.87 4.24 1.31
C THR A 158 -16.71 4.10 2.82
N HIS A 159 -17.59 4.72 3.59
CA HIS A 159 -17.67 4.53 5.05
C HIS A 159 -18.73 3.49 5.44
N GLU A 160 -19.11 2.62 4.50
CA GLU A 160 -20.15 1.63 4.69
C GLU A 160 -19.59 0.30 5.20
N GLU A 161 -20.25 -0.27 6.21
CA GLU A 161 -19.86 -1.57 6.81
C GLU A 161 -20.16 -2.78 5.92
N ASN A 162 -21.05 -2.64 4.92
CA ASN A 162 -21.51 -3.74 4.05
C ASN A 162 -21.26 -3.46 2.56
N ASN A 163 -20.32 -2.57 2.25
CA ASN A 163 -19.92 -2.23 0.90
C ASN A 163 -18.42 -1.96 0.89
N GLN A 164 -17.72 -2.52 -0.09
CA GLN A 164 -16.27 -2.36 -0.22
C GLN A 164 -15.89 -1.00 -0.82
N GLY A 165 -16.78 -0.41 -1.63
CA GLY A 165 -16.44 0.78 -2.41
C GLY A 165 -15.60 0.45 -3.66
N PRO A 166 -15.51 1.38 -4.62
CA PRO A 166 -14.92 1.11 -5.92
C PRO A 166 -13.41 0.84 -5.87
N THR A 167 -12.65 1.54 -5.02
CA THR A 167 -11.19 1.34 -4.89
C THR A 167 -10.86 -0.08 -4.45
N GLU A 168 -11.47 -0.52 -3.35
CA GLU A 168 -11.28 -1.86 -2.79
C GLU A 168 -11.75 -2.96 -3.74
N ILE A 169 -12.89 -2.78 -4.45
CA ILE A 169 -13.35 -3.76 -5.44
C ILE A 169 -12.28 -3.96 -6.53
N LEU A 170 -11.69 -2.88 -7.03
CA LEU A 170 -10.65 -2.95 -8.05
C LEU A 170 -9.37 -3.61 -7.52
N ALA A 171 -8.95 -3.29 -6.29
CA ALA A 171 -7.80 -3.90 -5.66
C ALA A 171 -7.98 -5.42 -5.43
N GLN A 172 -9.17 -5.83 -4.96
CA GLN A 172 -9.53 -7.24 -4.77
C GLN A 172 -9.59 -8.02 -6.10
N MET A 173 -10.02 -7.38 -7.20
CA MET A 173 -9.96 -7.99 -8.53
C MET A 173 -8.51 -8.24 -8.98
N VAL A 174 -7.60 -7.28 -8.75
CA VAL A 174 -6.17 -7.45 -9.02
C VAL A 174 -5.60 -8.59 -8.17
N ALA A 175 -5.91 -8.62 -6.88
CA ALA A 175 -5.48 -9.68 -5.98
C ALA A 175 -5.96 -11.07 -6.43
N ALA A 176 -7.20 -11.19 -6.89
CA ALA A 176 -7.76 -12.43 -7.41
C ALA A 176 -7.04 -12.92 -8.68
N GLU A 177 -6.72 -12.01 -9.61
CA GLU A 177 -5.97 -12.33 -10.84
C GLU A 177 -4.52 -12.78 -10.56
N LEU A 178 -3.91 -12.27 -9.48
CA LEU A 178 -2.55 -12.61 -9.05
C LEU A 178 -2.51 -13.73 -8.01
N HIS A 179 -3.66 -14.33 -7.69
CA HIS A 179 -3.80 -15.41 -6.71
C HIS A 179 -3.31 -15.04 -5.30
N TRP A 180 -3.42 -13.77 -4.93
CA TRP A 180 -3.13 -13.28 -3.59
C TRP A 180 -4.22 -13.74 -2.63
N THR A 181 -3.81 -14.46 -1.59
CA THR A 181 -4.75 -14.90 -0.54
C THR A 181 -4.99 -13.74 0.41
N ILE A 182 -6.19 -13.16 0.35
CA ILE A 182 -6.61 -12.04 1.21
C ILE A 182 -7.84 -12.43 2.04
N PRO A 183 -8.01 -11.85 3.25
CA PRO A 183 -9.24 -12.04 4.02
C PRO A 183 -10.44 -11.42 3.31
N THR A 184 -11.64 -11.94 3.58
CA THR A 184 -12.90 -11.39 3.07
C THR A 184 -13.68 -10.72 4.20
N PHE A 185 -14.13 -9.49 3.98
CA PHE A 185 -14.94 -8.73 4.92
C PHE A 185 -16.28 -8.32 4.29
N LYS A 186 -17.23 -7.86 5.10
CA LYS A 186 -18.55 -7.44 4.59
C LYS A 186 -18.49 -6.11 3.87
N GLY A 187 -17.60 -5.22 4.29
CA GLY A 187 -17.41 -3.90 3.72
C GLY A 187 -16.14 -3.23 4.22
N TYR A 188 -15.90 -2.03 3.70
CA TYR A 188 -14.66 -1.29 3.92
C TYR A 188 -14.48 -0.86 5.38
N SER A 189 -15.59 -0.49 6.03
CA SER A 189 -15.63 -0.09 7.44
C SER A 189 -16.10 -1.22 8.38
N ASP A 190 -16.11 -2.48 7.92
CA ASP A 190 -16.38 -3.63 8.79
C ASP A 190 -15.38 -3.62 9.97
N PRO A 191 -15.84 -3.61 11.24
CA PRO A 191 -14.93 -3.61 12.40
C PRO A 191 -13.92 -4.75 12.37
N ALA A 192 -14.29 -5.93 11.83
CA ALA A 192 -13.38 -7.05 11.68
C ALA A 192 -12.25 -6.76 10.67
N ARG A 193 -12.52 -5.95 9.64
CA ARG A 193 -11.49 -5.46 8.70
C ARG A 193 -10.52 -4.54 9.40
N VAL A 194 -11.04 -3.59 10.18
CA VAL A 194 -10.22 -2.61 10.93
C VAL A 194 -9.28 -3.32 11.91
N GLU A 195 -9.81 -4.23 12.73
CA GLU A 195 -9.01 -5.01 13.67
C GLU A 195 -7.94 -5.86 12.96
N ALA A 196 -8.31 -6.51 11.85
CA ALA A 196 -7.38 -7.34 11.10
C ALA A 196 -6.28 -6.51 10.41
N ILE A 197 -6.57 -5.29 9.95
CA ILE A 197 -5.56 -4.36 9.40
C ILE A 197 -4.56 -3.95 10.49
N GLN A 198 -5.06 -3.61 11.69
CA GLN A 198 -4.19 -3.29 12.83
C GLN A 198 -3.26 -4.47 13.16
N GLU A 199 -3.78 -5.70 13.18
CA GLU A 199 -2.97 -6.90 13.39
C GLU A 199 -1.93 -7.12 12.27
N ARG A 200 -2.34 -6.92 11.00
CA ARG A 200 -1.41 -6.99 9.87
C ARG A 200 -0.27 -6.00 10.05
N ASP A 201 -0.58 -4.74 10.31
CA ASP A 201 0.39 -3.65 10.35
C ASP A 201 1.32 -3.75 11.56
N PHE A 202 0.80 -4.16 12.72
CA PHE A 202 1.59 -4.48 13.90
C PHE A 202 2.63 -5.58 13.63
N HIS A 203 2.20 -6.68 13.02
CA HIS A 203 3.11 -7.78 12.71
C HIS A 203 4.13 -7.40 11.63
N SER A 204 3.73 -6.65 10.61
CA SER A 204 4.67 -6.11 9.61
C SER A 204 5.75 -5.25 10.26
N LEU A 205 5.38 -4.42 11.23
CA LEU A 205 6.31 -3.58 11.99
C LEU A 205 7.29 -4.43 12.81
N LEU A 206 6.79 -5.43 13.55
CA LEU A 206 7.64 -6.37 14.29
C LEU A 206 8.66 -7.07 13.39
N GLU A 207 8.20 -7.59 12.24
CA GLU A 207 9.06 -8.28 11.29
C GLU A 207 10.09 -7.32 10.68
N MET A 208 9.75 -6.06 10.45
CA MET A 208 10.70 -5.03 10.03
C MET A 208 11.79 -4.83 11.07
N PHE A 209 11.45 -4.61 12.33
CA PHE A 209 12.47 -4.47 13.38
C PHE A 209 13.34 -5.73 13.52
N GLN A 210 12.77 -6.93 13.39
CA GLN A 210 13.54 -8.18 13.42
C GLN A 210 14.55 -8.29 12.27
N ARG A 211 14.30 -7.67 11.10
CA ARG A 211 15.26 -7.64 10.00
C ARG A 211 16.48 -6.75 10.27
N HIS A 212 16.35 -5.77 11.18
CA HIS A 212 17.38 -4.78 11.47
C HIS A 212 17.96 -4.87 12.90
N GLY A 213 17.43 -5.77 13.74
CA GLY A 213 17.84 -6.01 15.12
C GLY A 213 18.99 -7.00 15.30
#